data_AF-A0A7X9NPX5-F1
#
_entry.id   AF-A0A7X9NPX5-F1
#
_cell.length_a   1.000
_cell.length_b   1.000
_cell.length_c   1.000
_cell.angle_alpha   90.00
_cell.angle_beta   90.00
_cell.angle_gamma   90.00
#
_symmetry.space_group_name_H-M   'P 1'
#
loop_
_entity.id
_entity.type
_entity.pdbx_description
1 polymer ?
#
loop_
_entity_poly.entity_id
_entity_poly.type
_entity_poly.pdbx_seq_one_letter_code
_entity_poly.pdbx_strand_id
1 'polypeptide(L)'
;MDEFILALFGENDKLRMNTLYQILVGKKSASMLYYAYGHQLLNIVGIFPHLSKAEYEKIIQRLVNQKAVVILENELVRVKVIPSLFTQEPYCHLNHFRLKNSLTLWRMLQLFLCRLSYWPADYQGPVLENSPFYLLNVDQMIAQMDEEQKQKIYEELSHVFSQMPQDQADFLANTFSGKQISGKTFYQVLPEDLHSPFDICYTLACVERFWSYLMTHTELVLFQLFKPFILENYKQSMLVTRQYYKFGYDVEKIAQIRGLKEGTITDHLIEWAILDDKFPFEDFQLLTQEETLLDYRYKDLVEENPEISFLQYRLSQIAILKGRDNHE
;
A
#
# COMPACT_ATOMS: atom_id res chain seq x y z
N MET A 1 -1.24 8.29 18.49
CA MET A 1 -0.73 9.07 17.32
C MET A 1 0.68 9.56 17.55
N ASP A 2 1.00 10.13 18.71
CA ASP A 2 2.34 10.65 19.02
C ASP A 2 3.43 9.56 18.86
N GLU A 3 3.26 8.40 19.48
CA GLU A 3 4.18 7.24 19.32
C GLU A 3 4.24 6.72 17.88
N PHE A 4 3.09 6.66 17.20
CA PHE A 4 3.04 6.26 15.79
C PHE A 4 3.92 7.17 14.93
N ILE A 5 3.82 8.49 15.07
CA ILE A 5 4.66 9.45 14.31
C ILE A 5 6.14 9.24 14.65
N LEU A 6 6.48 9.04 15.92
CA LEU A 6 7.87 8.78 16.31
C LEU A 6 8.41 7.47 15.73
N ALA A 7 7.57 6.46 15.55
CA ALA A 7 7.95 5.18 14.96
C ALA A 7 8.22 5.24 13.44
N LEU A 8 7.87 6.34 12.76
CA LEU A 8 8.12 6.53 11.32
C LEU A 8 9.53 6.98 10.99
N PHE A 9 10.28 7.48 11.97
CA PHE A 9 11.64 7.96 11.74
C PHE A 9 12.61 6.78 11.71
N GLY A 10 13.43 6.69 10.66
CA GLY A 10 14.61 5.84 10.64
C GLY A 10 15.70 6.29 11.64
N GLU A 11 16.79 5.52 11.69
CA GLU A 11 17.95 5.85 12.52
C GLU A 11 18.67 7.07 11.93
N ASN A 12 18.65 8.20 12.66
CA ASN A 12 19.12 9.52 12.21
C ASN A 12 18.29 10.20 11.11
N ASP A 13 17.04 9.79 10.93
CA ASP A 13 16.19 10.32 9.88
C ASP A 13 15.62 11.71 10.18
N LYS A 14 15.39 12.49 9.12
CA LYS A 14 14.71 13.78 9.13
C LYS A 14 13.52 13.72 8.18
N LEU A 15 12.33 14.02 8.70
CA LEU A 15 11.09 13.95 7.92
C LEU A 15 10.54 15.34 7.63
N ARG A 16 10.35 15.69 6.35
CA ARG A 16 9.74 16.96 5.95
C ARG A 16 8.30 17.00 6.44
N MET A 17 7.99 17.95 7.32
CA MET A 17 6.72 18.02 8.05
C MET A 17 5.50 17.96 7.13
N ASN A 18 5.50 18.73 6.04
CA ASN A 18 4.39 18.76 5.08
C ASN A 18 4.32 17.51 4.21
N THR A 19 5.46 16.92 3.84
CA THR A 19 5.47 15.70 3.03
C THR A 19 4.99 14.50 3.85
N LEU A 20 5.38 14.42 5.13
CA LEU A 20 4.87 13.40 6.04
C LEU A 20 3.34 13.47 6.17
N TYR A 21 2.77 14.66 6.33
CA TYR A 21 1.31 14.81 6.30
C TYR A 21 0.70 14.28 4.99
N GLN A 22 1.29 14.65 3.84
CA GLN A 22 0.83 14.19 2.53
C GLN A 22 0.92 12.67 2.36
N ILE A 23 1.94 12.03 2.93
CA ILE A 23 2.06 10.57 2.99
C ILE A 23 0.89 9.98 3.76
N LEU A 24 0.66 10.44 4.99
CA LEU A 24 -0.37 9.87 5.88
C LEU A 24 -1.78 9.97 5.29
N VAL A 25 -2.11 11.09 4.65
CA VAL A 25 -3.42 11.28 4.00
C VAL A 25 -3.49 10.69 2.58
N GLY A 26 -2.35 10.30 2.00
CA GLY A 26 -2.27 9.68 0.68
C GLY A 26 -2.41 10.65 -0.50
N LYS A 27 -1.90 11.89 -0.38
CA LYS A 27 -1.92 12.88 -1.46
C LYS A 27 -0.99 12.45 -2.60
N LYS A 28 -1.54 12.27 -3.79
CA LYS A 28 -0.83 11.65 -4.93
C LYS A 28 0.00 12.68 -5.71
N SER A 29 1.32 12.66 -5.53
CA SER A 29 2.28 13.26 -6.47
C SER A 29 3.51 12.36 -6.57
N ALA A 30 4.20 12.38 -7.71
CA ALA A 30 5.42 11.58 -7.88
C ALA A 30 6.53 11.99 -6.90
N SER A 31 6.64 13.29 -6.59
CA SER A 31 7.61 13.76 -5.58
C SER A 31 7.29 13.25 -4.16
N MET A 32 6.01 13.17 -3.78
CA MET A 32 5.62 12.58 -2.49
C MET A 32 5.92 11.08 -2.48
N LEU A 33 5.58 10.36 -3.56
CA LEU A 33 5.85 8.92 -3.66
C LEU A 33 7.35 8.59 -3.63
N TYR A 34 8.16 9.36 -4.37
CA TYR A 34 9.61 9.25 -4.31
C TYR A 34 10.11 9.47 -2.87
N TYR A 35 9.63 10.52 -2.19
CA TYR A 35 10.02 10.80 -0.81
C TYR A 35 9.62 9.66 0.13
N ALA A 36 8.39 9.14 0.00
CA ALA A 36 7.93 7.99 0.76
C ALA A 36 8.79 6.74 0.48
N TYR A 37 9.21 6.54 -0.76
CA TYR A 37 10.10 5.43 -1.13
C TYR A 37 11.48 5.55 -0.50
N GLY A 38 12.14 6.71 -0.63
CA GLY A 38 13.47 6.95 -0.07
C GLY A 38 13.52 6.84 1.46
N HIS A 39 12.43 7.19 2.15
CA HIS A 39 12.31 7.07 3.61
C HIS A 39 11.66 5.75 4.08
N GLN A 40 11.45 4.77 3.19
CA GLN A 40 10.81 3.49 3.52
C GLN A 40 9.39 3.61 4.13
N LEU A 41 8.67 4.67 3.76
CA LEU A 41 7.30 5.00 4.22
C LEU A 41 6.21 4.63 3.21
N LEU A 42 6.53 3.91 2.12
CA LEU A 42 5.50 3.53 1.14
C LEU A 42 4.38 2.71 1.77
N ASN A 43 4.70 1.79 2.68
CA ASN A 43 3.75 0.90 3.34
C ASN A 43 2.62 1.62 4.11
N ILE A 44 2.80 2.89 4.47
CA ILE A 44 1.80 3.67 5.24
C ILE A 44 1.13 4.78 4.42
N VAL A 45 1.42 4.91 3.13
CA VAL A 45 0.85 5.97 2.28
C VAL A 45 -0.68 5.86 2.26
N GLY A 46 -1.34 6.87 2.82
CA GLY A 46 -2.79 6.96 2.85
C GLY A 46 -3.48 6.22 3.98
N ILE A 47 -2.74 5.77 5.00
CA ILE A 47 -3.29 5.03 6.15
C ILE A 47 -4.29 5.85 7.00
N PHE A 48 -4.19 7.19 6.97
CA PHE A 48 -5.12 8.10 7.65
C PHE A 48 -5.70 9.13 6.68
N PRO A 49 -6.57 8.73 5.73
CA PRO A 49 -7.09 9.62 4.69
C PRO A 49 -7.98 10.75 5.23
N HIS A 50 -8.46 10.61 6.47
CA HIS A 50 -9.32 11.58 7.14
C HIS A 50 -8.60 12.45 8.17
N LEU A 51 -7.28 12.28 8.36
CA LEU A 51 -6.50 13.12 9.27
C LEU A 51 -6.48 14.56 8.75
N SER A 52 -7.04 15.50 9.52
CA SER A 52 -7.02 16.90 9.13
C SER A 52 -5.63 17.52 9.36
N LYS A 53 -5.29 18.55 8.57
CA LYS A 53 -4.03 19.27 8.73
C LYS A 53 -3.91 19.89 10.13
N ALA A 54 -5.01 20.41 10.68
CA ALA A 54 -5.03 21.02 12.01
C ALA A 54 -4.78 19.98 13.13
N GLU A 55 -5.33 18.77 13.01
CA GLU A 55 -5.03 17.68 13.96
C GLU A 55 -3.58 17.24 13.86
N TYR A 56 -3.06 17.10 12.64
CA TYR A 56 -1.65 16.78 12.40
C TYR A 56 -0.70 17.82 13.03
N GLU A 57 -0.93 19.11 12.76
CA GLU A 57 -0.12 20.19 13.33
C GLU A 57 -0.18 20.20 14.87
N LYS A 58 -1.34 19.92 15.46
CA LYS A 58 -1.48 19.75 16.92
C LYS A 58 -0.65 18.57 17.45
N ILE A 59 -0.63 17.43 16.75
CA ILE A 59 0.19 16.27 17.11
C ILE A 59 1.68 16.66 17.10
N ILE A 60 2.14 17.31 16.02
CA ILE A 60 3.53 17.77 15.91
C ILE A 60 3.88 18.74 17.03
N GLN A 61 3.01 19.70 17.35
CA GLN A 61 3.29 20.66 18.43
C GLN A 61 3.39 19.98 19.80
N ARG A 62 2.58 18.95 20.08
CA ARG A 62 2.74 18.15 21.31
C ARG A 62 4.09 17.47 21.36
N LEU A 63 4.53 16.83 20.27
CA LEU A 63 5.83 16.17 20.19
C LEU A 63 7.00 17.15 20.40
N VAL A 64 6.89 18.37 19.86
CA VAL A 64 7.86 19.45 20.08
C VAL A 64 7.88 19.86 21.55
N ASN A 65 6.72 20.08 22.17
CA ASN A 65 6.61 20.47 23.58
C ASN A 65 7.19 19.39 24.52
N GLN A 66 7.05 18.11 24.15
CA GLN A 66 7.62 16.96 24.86
C GLN A 66 9.12 16.76 24.61
N LYS A 67 9.74 17.59 23.75
CA LYS A 67 11.14 17.44 23.29
C LYS A 67 11.40 16.08 22.63
N ALA A 68 10.38 15.49 22.02
CA ALA A 68 10.52 14.23 21.29
C ALA A 68 11.02 14.47 19.85
N VAL A 69 10.66 15.62 19.28
CA VAL A 69 11.14 16.11 17.98
C VAL A 69 11.47 17.60 18.08
N VAL A 70 12.32 18.09 17.17
CA VAL A 70 12.56 19.52 16.92
C VAL A 70 12.26 19.83 15.46
N ILE A 71 11.91 21.09 15.17
CA ILE A 71 11.67 21.55 13.79
C ILE A 71 12.88 22.37 13.36
N LEU A 72 13.58 21.94 12.32
CA LEU A 72 14.69 22.65 11.68
C LEU A 72 14.33 22.82 10.20
N GLU A 73 14.17 24.06 9.73
CA GLU A 73 13.90 24.35 8.30
C GLU A 73 12.73 23.54 7.68
N ASN A 74 11.63 23.37 8.42
CA ASN A 74 10.46 22.53 8.10
C ASN A 74 10.70 21.01 8.10
N GLU A 75 11.87 20.55 8.53
CA GLU A 75 12.17 19.16 8.81
C GLU A 75 11.91 18.85 10.28
N LEU A 76 11.21 17.76 10.52
CA LEU A 76 11.10 17.14 11.82
C LEU A 76 12.38 16.35 12.03
N VAL A 77 13.11 16.66 13.09
CA VAL A 77 14.29 15.92 13.51
C VAL A 77 14.00 15.27 14.85
N ARG A 78 14.18 13.96 14.90
CA ARG A 78 13.90 13.18 16.10
C ARG A 78 14.98 13.39 17.16
N VAL A 79 14.55 13.52 18.41
CA VAL A 79 15.46 13.69 19.56
C VAL A 79 15.60 12.40 20.38
N LYS A 80 14.53 11.58 20.44
CA LYS A 80 14.51 10.30 21.17
C LYS A 80 14.47 9.14 20.21
N VAL A 81 15.50 8.30 20.18
CA VAL A 81 15.50 7.05 19.39
C VAL A 81 14.56 6.02 20.04
N ILE A 82 13.62 5.50 19.26
CA ILE A 82 12.75 4.35 19.58
C ILE A 82 12.84 3.44 18.36
N PRO A 83 12.96 2.11 18.53
CA PRO A 83 12.96 1.17 17.43
C PRO A 83 11.83 1.43 16.43
N SER A 84 12.11 1.23 15.13
CA SER A 84 11.05 1.26 14.13
C SER A 84 10.07 0.13 14.44
N LEU A 85 8.81 0.49 14.67
CA LEU A 85 7.75 -0.47 14.93
C LEU A 85 7.37 -1.22 13.65
N PHE A 86 7.50 -0.56 12.50
CA PHE A 86 7.06 -1.06 11.20
C PHE A 86 7.97 -2.12 10.59
N THR A 87 9.09 -2.45 11.24
CA THR A 87 9.95 -3.58 10.86
C THR A 87 9.68 -4.83 11.69
N GLN A 88 8.79 -4.75 12.68
CA GLN A 88 8.46 -5.85 13.60
C GLN A 88 7.08 -6.44 13.31
N GLU A 89 6.85 -7.67 13.74
CA GLU A 89 5.53 -8.30 13.67
C GLU A 89 4.49 -7.53 14.53
N PRO A 90 3.24 -7.39 14.06
CA PRO A 90 2.75 -7.72 12.72
C PRO A 90 3.04 -6.65 11.66
N TYR A 91 3.45 -5.45 12.09
CA TYR A 91 3.50 -4.25 11.26
C TYR A 91 4.44 -4.31 10.05
N CYS A 92 5.42 -5.22 10.05
CA CYS A 92 6.27 -5.52 8.89
C CYS A 92 5.50 -6.00 7.66
N HIS A 93 4.26 -6.48 7.82
CA HIS A 93 3.39 -6.90 6.71
C HIS A 93 2.49 -5.77 6.18
N LEU A 94 2.58 -4.55 6.73
CA LEU A 94 1.88 -3.41 6.16
C LEU A 94 2.35 -3.16 4.73
N ASN A 95 1.39 -3.03 3.82
CA ASN A 95 1.58 -2.78 2.41
C ASN A 95 0.43 -1.92 1.87
N HIS A 96 -0.01 -0.94 2.65
CA HIS A 96 -1.24 -0.20 2.43
C HIS A 96 -1.26 0.55 1.09
N PHE A 97 -0.10 0.97 0.59
CA PHE A 97 -0.01 1.58 -0.74
C PHE A 97 -0.38 0.63 -1.87
N ARG A 98 0.05 -0.64 -1.81
CA ARG A 98 -0.27 -1.65 -2.84
C ARG A 98 -1.59 -2.35 -2.59
N LEU A 99 -2.08 -2.36 -1.36
CA LEU A 99 -3.28 -3.07 -0.92
C LEU A 99 -4.29 -2.11 -0.27
N LYS A 100 -4.48 -0.92 -0.85
CA LYS A 100 -5.32 0.13 -0.26
C LYS A 100 -6.76 -0.30 0.02
N ASN A 101 -7.33 -1.19 -0.80
CA ASN A 101 -8.68 -1.74 -0.62
C ASN A 101 -8.69 -3.03 0.24
N SER A 102 -7.63 -3.37 0.96
CA SER A 102 -7.46 -4.62 1.71
C SER A 102 -8.66 -4.95 2.62
N LEU A 103 -9.19 -3.97 3.35
CA LEU A 103 -10.38 -4.15 4.19
C LEU A 103 -11.67 -4.37 3.38
N THR A 104 -11.79 -3.72 2.22
CA THR A 104 -12.89 -3.97 1.27
C THR A 104 -12.83 -5.39 0.74
N LEU A 105 -11.65 -5.87 0.33
CA LEU A 105 -11.47 -7.27 -0.09
C LEU A 105 -11.77 -8.25 1.05
N TRP A 106 -11.33 -7.93 2.27
CA TRP A 106 -11.59 -8.76 3.44
C TRP A 106 -13.09 -8.89 3.73
N ARG A 107 -13.82 -7.78 3.65
CA ARG A 107 -15.28 -7.78 3.80
C ARG A 107 -15.98 -8.61 2.73
N MET A 108 -15.51 -8.53 1.49
CA MET A 108 -16.02 -9.37 0.41
C MET A 108 -15.73 -10.85 0.66
N LEU A 109 -14.54 -11.20 1.17
CA LEU A 109 -14.19 -12.55 1.59
C LEU A 109 -15.10 -13.06 2.72
N GLN A 110 -15.37 -12.24 3.73
CA GLN A 110 -16.30 -12.60 4.81
C GLN A 110 -17.70 -12.92 4.27
N LEU A 111 -18.23 -12.10 3.36
CA LEU A 111 -19.52 -12.35 2.72
C LEU A 111 -19.48 -13.63 1.86
N PHE A 112 -18.42 -13.80 1.08
CA PHE A 112 -18.21 -14.98 0.23
C PHE A 112 -18.22 -16.27 1.05
N LEU A 113 -17.40 -16.36 2.10
CA LEU A 113 -17.31 -17.55 2.95
C LEU A 113 -18.61 -17.80 3.72
N CYS A 114 -19.28 -16.75 4.18
CA CYS A 114 -20.59 -16.90 4.81
C CYS A 114 -21.59 -17.53 3.86
N ARG A 115 -21.72 -17.02 2.62
CA ARG A 115 -22.63 -17.59 1.63
C ARG A 115 -22.22 -18.99 1.17
N LEU A 116 -20.93 -19.24 0.95
CA LEU A 116 -20.40 -20.54 0.58
C LEU A 116 -20.70 -21.62 1.64
N SER A 117 -20.78 -21.24 2.92
CA SER A 117 -21.15 -22.17 4.00
C SER A 117 -22.62 -22.64 3.97
N TYR A 118 -23.51 -21.93 3.26
CA TYR A 118 -24.91 -22.34 3.04
C TYR A 118 -25.10 -23.08 1.70
N TRP A 119 -24.20 -22.87 0.74
CA TRP A 119 -24.24 -23.54 -0.57
C TRP A 119 -24.18 -25.08 -0.43
N PRO A 120 -24.95 -25.84 -1.23
CA PRO A 120 -25.78 -25.41 -2.37
C PRO A 120 -27.22 -25.02 -2.03
N ALA A 121 -27.59 -24.96 -0.74
CA ALA A 121 -28.93 -24.55 -0.35
C ALA A 121 -29.14 -23.04 -0.51
N ASP A 122 -30.41 -22.63 -0.58
CA ASP A 122 -30.78 -21.22 -0.60
C ASP A 122 -30.22 -20.48 0.62
N TYR A 123 -29.68 -19.27 0.38
CA TYR A 123 -29.07 -18.48 1.44
C TYR A 123 -30.13 -17.94 2.40
N GLN A 124 -30.13 -18.48 3.63
CA GLN A 124 -30.97 -18.03 4.75
C GLN A 124 -30.12 -17.46 5.91
N GLY A 125 -28.87 -17.11 5.62
CA GLY A 125 -27.91 -16.62 6.62
C GLY A 125 -28.09 -15.16 6.98
N PRO A 126 -27.24 -14.64 7.90
CA PRO A 126 -27.30 -13.25 8.34
C PRO A 126 -26.97 -12.27 7.20
N VAL A 127 -27.46 -11.04 7.31
CA VAL A 127 -27.08 -9.95 6.39
C VAL A 127 -25.78 -9.33 6.90
N LEU A 128 -24.65 -9.71 6.31
CA LEU A 128 -23.33 -9.15 6.66
C LEU A 128 -23.03 -7.84 5.92
N GLU A 129 -23.59 -7.67 4.73
CA GLU A 129 -23.37 -6.56 3.82
C GLU A 129 -24.58 -6.41 2.90
N ASN A 130 -24.93 -5.19 2.52
CA ASN A 130 -26.12 -4.87 1.74
C ASN A 130 -25.83 -4.07 0.46
N SER A 131 -24.57 -3.62 0.26
CA SER A 131 -24.19 -2.92 -0.95
C SER A 131 -24.23 -3.85 -2.18
N PRO A 132 -24.86 -3.40 -3.30
CA PRO A 132 -24.92 -4.17 -4.54
C PRO A 132 -23.55 -4.61 -5.06
N PHE A 133 -22.50 -3.81 -4.81
CA PHE A 133 -21.14 -4.15 -5.21
C PHE A 133 -20.69 -5.49 -4.63
N TYR A 134 -20.87 -5.73 -3.33
CA TYR A 134 -20.44 -7.00 -2.72
C TYR A 134 -21.37 -8.14 -3.08
N LEU A 135 -22.68 -7.91 -3.03
CA LEU A 135 -23.68 -8.95 -3.26
C LEU A 135 -23.57 -9.55 -4.66
N LEU A 136 -23.55 -8.70 -5.70
CA LEU A 136 -23.50 -9.16 -7.09
C LEU A 136 -22.20 -9.91 -7.41
N ASN A 137 -21.05 -9.40 -6.93
CA ASN A 137 -19.76 -10.04 -7.17
C ASN A 137 -19.66 -11.39 -6.44
N VAL A 138 -20.12 -11.48 -5.18
CA VAL A 138 -20.13 -12.75 -4.44
C VAL A 138 -21.11 -13.75 -5.05
N ASP A 139 -22.29 -13.32 -5.48
CA ASP A 139 -23.25 -14.21 -6.16
C ASP A 139 -22.69 -14.76 -7.47
N GLN A 140 -21.96 -13.95 -8.24
CA GLN A 140 -21.26 -14.41 -9.44
C GLN A 140 -20.16 -15.44 -9.13
N MET A 141 -19.37 -15.21 -8.08
CA MET A 141 -18.36 -16.18 -7.63
C MET A 141 -19.00 -17.51 -7.26
N ILE A 142 -20.08 -17.48 -6.48
CA ILE A 142 -20.76 -18.69 -5.97
C ILE A 142 -21.53 -19.43 -7.07
N ALA A 143 -22.10 -18.72 -8.05
CA ALA A 143 -22.81 -19.33 -9.17
C ALA A 143 -21.91 -20.25 -10.02
N GLN A 144 -20.60 -20.05 -9.97
CA GLN A 144 -19.60 -20.87 -10.67
C GLN A 144 -18.98 -21.96 -9.78
N MET A 145 -19.39 -22.07 -8.51
CA MET A 145 -18.83 -23.03 -7.56
C MET A 145 -19.37 -24.45 -7.75
N ASP A 146 -18.48 -25.43 -7.55
CA ASP A 146 -18.81 -26.83 -7.36
C ASP A 146 -18.23 -27.36 -6.02
N GLU A 147 -18.52 -28.63 -5.69
CA GLU A 147 -18.04 -29.25 -4.44
C GLU A 147 -16.51 -29.37 -4.41
N GLU A 148 -15.85 -29.58 -5.55
CA GLU A 148 -14.39 -29.70 -5.62
C GLU A 148 -13.73 -28.35 -5.31
N GLN A 149 -14.23 -27.28 -5.91
CA GLN A 149 -13.77 -25.91 -5.66
C GLN A 149 -14.03 -25.47 -4.22
N LYS A 150 -15.20 -25.80 -3.66
CA LYS A 150 -15.52 -25.51 -2.25
C LYS A 150 -14.53 -26.21 -1.32
N GLN A 151 -14.23 -27.48 -1.57
CA GLN A 151 -13.24 -28.23 -0.79
C GLN A 151 -11.84 -27.63 -0.95
N LYS A 152 -11.44 -27.27 -2.17
CA LYS A 152 -10.16 -26.57 -2.42
C LYS A 152 -10.07 -25.26 -1.69
N ILE A 153 -11.11 -24.42 -1.69
CA ILE A 153 -11.12 -23.15 -0.95
C ILE A 153 -10.90 -23.38 0.55
N TYR A 154 -11.52 -24.41 1.13
CA TYR A 154 -11.29 -24.76 2.53
C TYR A 154 -9.83 -25.16 2.79
N GLU A 155 -9.26 -26.00 1.92
CA GLU A 155 -7.86 -26.46 2.03
C GLU A 155 -6.88 -25.29 1.86
N GLU A 156 -7.10 -24.44 0.85
CA GLU A 156 -6.29 -23.25 0.57
C GLU A 156 -6.36 -22.26 1.73
N LEU A 157 -7.55 -21.95 2.25
CA LEU A 157 -7.68 -21.09 3.43
C LEU A 157 -6.94 -21.69 4.62
N SER A 158 -7.18 -22.97 4.93
CA SER A 158 -6.50 -23.64 6.04
C SER A 158 -4.98 -23.58 5.90
N HIS A 159 -4.47 -23.74 4.69
CA HIS A 159 -3.06 -23.61 4.39
C HIS A 159 -2.57 -22.17 4.58
N VAL A 160 -3.24 -21.16 4.01
CA VAL A 160 -2.85 -19.74 4.15
C VAL A 160 -2.79 -19.33 5.63
N PHE A 161 -3.83 -19.67 6.41
CA PHE A 161 -3.87 -19.39 7.83
C PHE A 161 -2.76 -20.11 8.61
N SER A 162 -2.34 -21.32 8.19
CA SER A 162 -1.21 -22.02 8.82
C SER A 162 0.16 -21.36 8.58
N GLN A 163 0.27 -20.45 7.59
CA GLN A 163 1.50 -19.69 7.31
C GLN A 163 1.57 -18.37 8.11
N MET A 164 0.57 -18.09 8.94
CA MET A 164 0.50 -16.90 9.79
C MET A 164 0.77 -17.29 11.26
N PRO A 165 1.32 -16.37 12.07
CA PRO A 165 1.31 -16.48 13.53
C PRO A 165 -0.09 -16.77 14.03
N GLN A 166 -0.20 -17.68 14.98
CA GLN A 166 -1.49 -18.21 15.42
C GLN A 166 -2.43 -17.10 15.93
N ASP A 167 -1.91 -16.12 16.65
CA ASP A 167 -2.65 -14.95 17.14
C ASP A 167 -3.24 -14.10 15.99
N GLN A 168 -2.47 -13.88 14.92
CA GLN A 168 -2.92 -13.16 13.73
C GLN A 168 -3.94 -13.98 12.92
N ALA A 169 -3.69 -15.28 12.79
CA ALA A 169 -4.60 -16.23 12.16
C ALA A 169 -5.95 -16.27 12.90
N ASP A 170 -5.92 -16.43 14.21
CA ASP A 170 -7.11 -16.46 15.07
C ASP A 170 -7.84 -15.11 15.03
N PHE A 171 -7.12 -13.98 15.07
CA PHE A 171 -7.69 -12.64 14.94
C PHE A 171 -8.54 -12.51 13.67
N LEU A 172 -8.02 -12.94 12.52
CA LEU A 172 -8.72 -12.89 11.25
C LEU A 172 -9.84 -13.92 11.14
N ALA A 173 -9.59 -15.18 11.50
CA ALA A 173 -10.52 -16.29 11.35
C ALA A 173 -11.79 -16.10 12.21
N ASN A 174 -11.64 -15.53 13.41
CA ASN A 174 -12.77 -15.21 14.30
C ASN A 174 -13.73 -14.16 13.69
N THR A 175 -13.37 -13.49 12.60
CA THR A 175 -14.27 -12.56 11.91
C THR A 175 -15.19 -13.22 10.89
N PHE A 176 -14.96 -14.48 10.54
CA PHE A 176 -15.82 -15.20 9.61
C PHE A 176 -17.12 -15.65 10.24
N SER A 177 -18.20 -15.50 9.49
CA SER A 177 -19.52 -16.04 9.83
C SER A 177 -19.89 -17.15 8.85
N GLY A 178 -20.77 -18.05 9.26
CA GLY A 178 -21.29 -19.12 8.41
C GLY A 178 -22.56 -19.74 8.98
N LYS A 179 -22.94 -20.92 8.47
CA LYS A 179 -24.20 -21.60 8.81
C LYS A 179 -24.44 -21.82 10.31
N GLN A 180 -23.39 -22.03 11.08
CA GLN A 180 -23.48 -22.32 12.52
C GLN A 180 -22.59 -21.40 13.38
N ILE A 181 -21.92 -20.43 12.75
CA ILE A 181 -20.92 -19.60 13.40
C ILE A 181 -21.27 -18.14 13.14
N SER A 182 -21.37 -17.36 14.21
CA SER A 182 -21.44 -15.90 14.14
C SER A 182 -20.05 -15.32 14.36
N GLY A 183 -19.50 -14.72 13.31
CA GLY A 183 -18.21 -14.04 13.37
C GLY A 183 -18.27 -12.79 14.23
N LYS A 184 -17.12 -12.39 14.76
CA LYS A 184 -16.94 -11.19 15.56
C LYS A 184 -16.49 -10.02 14.68
N THR A 185 -16.77 -8.80 15.12
CA THR A 185 -16.16 -7.62 14.50
C THR A 185 -14.68 -7.53 14.87
N PHE A 186 -13.85 -6.88 14.05
CA PHE A 186 -12.44 -6.64 14.39
C PHE A 186 -12.28 -6.02 15.79
N TYR A 187 -13.15 -5.05 16.13
CA TYR A 187 -13.15 -4.43 17.46
C TYR A 187 -13.31 -5.43 18.62
N GLN A 188 -14.08 -6.50 18.43
CA GLN A 188 -14.31 -7.52 19.46
C GLN A 188 -13.19 -8.56 19.59
N VAL A 189 -12.25 -8.61 18.64
CA VAL A 189 -11.15 -9.59 18.61
C VAL A 189 -9.77 -8.95 18.64
N LEU A 190 -9.71 -7.61 18.61
CA LEU A 190 -8.47 -6.88 18.81
C LEU A 190 -7.84 -7.24 20.17
N PRO A 191 -6.50 -7.37 20.24
CA PRO A 191 -5.77 -7.39 21.51
C PRO A 191 -6.15 -6.21 22.41
N GLU A 192 -6.38 -6.47 23.71
CA GLU A 192 -6.93 -5.48 24.64
C GLU A 192 -6.01 -4.26 24.88
N ASP A 193 -4.71 -4.43 24.70
CA ASP A 193 -3.67 -3.41 24.86
C ASP A 193 -3.50 -2.51 23.62
N LEU A 194 -4.12 -2.87 22.50
CA LEU A 194 -4.03 -2.08 21.28
C LEU A 194 -5.08 -0.96 21.25
N HIS A 195 -4.60 0.24 21.00
CA HIS A 195 -5.42 1.45 20.92
C HIS A 195 -5.09 2.25 19.66
N SER A 196 -6.00 3.14 19.29
CA SER A 196 -5.83 3.99 18.14
C SER A 196 -4.54 4.84 18.21
N PRO A 197 -3.72 4.85 17.14
CA PRO A 197 -3.96 4.31 15.79
C PRO A 197 -3.39 2.89 15.54
N PHE A 198 -2.79 2.25 16.55
CA PHE A 198 -2.12 0.96 16.38
C PHE A 198 -3.11 -0.19 16.16
N ASP A 199 -4.36 -0.04 16.60
CA ASP A 199 -5.48 -0.93 16.27
C ASP A 199 -5.72 -1.07 14.75
N ILE A 200 -5.76 0.05 14.04
CA ILE A 200 -5.93 0.12 12.58
C ILE A 200 -4.69 -0.45 11.90
N CYS A 201 -3.50 -0.08 12.38
CA CYS A 201 -2.24 -0.59 11.83
C CYS A 201 -2.13 -2.11 11.98
N TYR A 202 -2.52 -2.65 13.14
CA TYR A 202 -2.53 -4.09 13.41
C TYR A 202 -3.53 -4.81 12.49
N THR A 203 -4.75 -4.27 12.39
CA THR A 203 -5.80 -4.84 11.53
C THR A 203 -5.36 -4.88 10.07
N LEU A 204 -4.85 -3.75 9.56
CA LEU A 204 -4.33 -3.66 8.19
C LEU A 204 -3.16 -4.61 7.99
N ALA A 205 -2.20 -4.68 8.92
CA ALA A 205 -1.04 -5.57 8.81
C ALA A 205 -1.47 -7.04 8.68
N CYS A 206 -2.41 -7.50 9.50
CA CYS A 206 -2.91 -8.88 9.44
C CYS A 206 -3.63 -9.15 8.11
N VAL A 207 -4.53 -8.27 7.70
CA VAL A 207 -5.30 -8.43 6.46
C VAL A 207 -4.39 -8.33 5.22
N GLU A 208 -3.43 -7.40 5.22
CA GLU A 208 -2.49 -7.20 4.11
C GLU A 208 -1.46 -8.32 4.04
N ARG A 209 -1.09 -8.94 5.16
CA ARG A 209 -0.33 -10.20 5.19
C ARG A 209 -1.05 -11.30 4.43
N PHE A 210 -2.33 -11.52 4.72
CA PHE A 210 -3.15 -12.52 4.04
C PHE A 210 -3.20 -12.28 2.53
N TRP A 211 -3.51 -11.05 2.11
CA TRP A 211 -3.59 -10.73 0.68
C TRP A 211 -2.22 -10.78 -0.01
N SER A 212 -1.14 -10.35 0.66
CA SER A 212 0.21 -10.43 0.13
C SER A 212 0.63 -11.89 -0.10
N TYR A 213 0.27 -12.79 0.82
CA TYR A 213 0.51 -14.22 0.63
C TYR A 213 -0.20 -14.75 -0.61
N LEU A 214 -1.50 -14.48 -0.77
CA LEU A 214 -2.27 -14.88 -1.96
C LEU A 214 -1.68 -14.33 -3.26
N MET A 215 -1.18 -13.09 -3.25
CA MET A 215 -0.55 -12.47 -4.42
C MET A 215 0.75 -13.17 -4.86
N THR A 216 1.41 -13.90 -3.96
CA THR A 216 2.60 -14.71 -4.28
C THR A 216 2.26 -16.14 -4.73
N HIS A 217 1.02 -16.59 -4.47
CA HIS A 217 0.51 -17.94 -4.78
C HIS A 217 -0.62 -17.84 -5.80
N THR A 218 -0.28 -17.40 -7.01
CA THR A 218 -1.28 -17.08 -8.04
C THR A 218 -2.02 -18.31 -8.57
N GLU A 219 -1.53 -19.51 -8.31
CA GLU A 219 -2.15 -20.78 -8.66
C GLU A 219 -3.40 -21.10 -7.84
N LEU A 220 -3.57 -20.49 -6.67
CA LEU A 220 -4.69 -20.75 -5.76
C LEU A 220 -6.02 -20.30 -6.37
N VAL A 221 -7.06 -21.13 -6.20
CA VAL A 221 -8.44 -20.83 -6.60
C VAL A 221 -8.90 -19.54 -5.92
N LEU A 222 -8.59 -19.36 -4.63
CA LEU A 222 -8.94 -18.17 -3.88
C LEU A 222 -8.31 -16.91 -4.47
N PHE A 223 -7.04 -16.98 -4.92
CA PHE A 223 -6.43 -15.85 -5.62
C PHE A 223 -7.16 -15.56 -6.93
N GLN A 224 -7.45 -16.57 -7.75
CA GLN A 224 -8.12 -16.37 -9.04
C GLN A 224 -9.51 -15.72 -8.89
N LEU A 225 -10.27 -16.08 -7.85
CA LEU A 225 -11.57 -15.46 -7.55
C LEU A 225 -11.44 -13.98 -7.20
N PHE A 226 -10.45 -13.61 -6.39
CA PHE A 226 -10.27 -12.24 -5.92
C PHE A 226 -9.37 -11.37 -6.81
N LYS A 227 -8.68 -11.98 -7.78
CA LYS A 227 -7.73 -11.31 -8.69
C LYS A 227 -8.28 -10.04 -9.32
N PRO A 228 -9.52 -9.98 -9.88
CA PRO A 228 -10.03 -8.75 -10.48
C PRO A 228 -10.01 -7.56 -9.50
N PHE A 229 -10.36 -7.80 -8.24
CA PHE A 229 -10.48 -6.79 -7.20
C PHE A 229 -9.13 -6.45 -6.54
N ILE A 230 -8.22 -7.43 -6.47
CA ILE A 230 -6.83 -7.19 -6.06
C ILE A 230 -6.15 -6.27 -7.08
N LEU A 231 -6.39 -6.51 -8.38
CA LEU A 231 -5.82 -5.70 -9.46
C LEU A 231 -6.35 -4.26 -9.49
N GLU A 232 -7.52 -3.97 -8.92
CA GLU A 232 -8.02 -2.59 -8.77
C GLU A 232 -7.11 -1.71 -7.89
N ASN A 233 -6.35 -2.30 -6.95
CA ASN A 233 -5.40 -1.53 -6.14
C ASN A 233 -4.26 -0.93 -6.96
N TYR A 234 -3.88 -1.59 -8.06
CA TYR A 234 -2.90 -1.01 -8.96
C TYR A 234 -3.52 0.22 -9.60
N LYS A 235 -2.78 1.33 -9.62
CA LYS A 235 -3.28 2.55 -10.26
C LYS A 235 -3.52 2.30 -11.74
N GLN A 236 -4.78 2.10 -12.09
CA GLN A 236 -5.24 1.78 -13.44
C GLN A 236 -4.67 2.75 -14.47
N SER A 237 -4.60 4.04 -14.14
CA SER A 237 -4.01 5.06 -15.01
C SER A 237 -2.49 4.89 -15.26
N MET A 238 -1.74 4.42 -14.25
CA MET A 238 -0.33 4.08 -14.43
C MET A 238 -0.18 2.81 -15.30
N LEU A 239 -0.99 1.77 -15.04
CA LEU A 239 -0.96 0.55 -15.84
C LEU A 239 -1.26 0.79 -17.32
N VAL A 240 -2.21 1.68 -17.63
CA VAL A 240 -2.50 2.11 -19.00
C VAL A 240 -1.29 2.85 -19.61
N THR A 241 -0.60 3.71 -18.85
CA THR A 241 0.66 4.35 -19.31
C THR A 241 1.70 3.31 -19.65
N ARG A 242 1.92 2.36 -18.74
CA ARG A 242 2.86 1.25 -18.92
C ARG A 242 2.54 0.44 -20.17
N GLN A 243 1.27 0.17 -20.45
CA GLN A 243 0.86 -0.56 -21.64
C GLN A 243 1.23 0.19 -22.93
N TYR A 244 0.92 1.48 -23.03
CA TYR A 244 1.30 2.27 -24.19
C TYR A 244 2.83 2.41 -24.34
N TYR A 245 3.54 2.55 -23.22
CA TYR A 245 5.00 2.55 -23.24
C TYR A 245 5.56 1.24 -23.80
N LYS A 246 5.01 0.08 -23.37
CA LYS A 246 5.36 -1.23 -23.92
C LYS A 246 5.03 -1.41 -25.40
N PHE A 247 4.17 -0.57 -25.97
CA PHE A 247 3.93 -0.53 -27.43
C PHE A 247 4.95 0.34 -28.18
N GLY A 248 5.94 0.91 -27.49
CA GLY A 248 7.01 1.72 -28.09
C GLY A 248 6.66 3.20 -28.23
N TYR A 249 5.63 3.70 -27.53
CA TYR A 249 5.29 5.12 -27.54
C TYR A 249 6.08 5.89 -26.47
N ASP A 250 6.53 7.10 -26.83
CA ASP A 250 7.19 8.03 -25.91
C ASP A 250 6.18 8.83 -25.04
N VAL A 251 6.70 9.64 -24.12
CA VAL A 251 5.90 10.42 -23.16
C VAL A 251 4.90 11.35 -23.86
N GLU A 252 5.35 12.08 -24.88
CA GLU A 252 4.51 13.03 -25.63
C GLU A 252 3.38 12.30 -26.37
N LYS A 253 3.71 11.19 -27.05
CA LYS A 253 2.73 10.41 -27.79
C LYS A 253 1.71 9.77 -26.87
N ILE A 254 2.14 9.24 -25.73
CA ILE A 254 1.23 8.68 -24.72
C ILE A 254 0.31 9.79 -24.18
N ALA A 255 0.86 10.97 -23.87
CA ALA A 255 0.08 12.11 -23.40
C ALA A 255 -1.01 12.50 -24.40
N GLN A 256 -0.66 12.56 -25.69
CA GLN A 256 -1.59 12.85 -26.78
C GLN A 256 -2.70 11.77 -26.90
N ILE A 257 -2.33 10.49 -26.99
CA ILE A 257 -3.29 9.38 -27.14
C ILE A 257 -4.26 9.33 -25.95
N ARG A 258 -3.76 9.60 -24.75
CA ARG A 258 -4.55 9.55 -23.51
C ARG A 258 -5.29 10.83 -23.18
N GLY A 259 -5.03 11.94 -23.89
CA GLY A 259 -5.57 13.26 -23.56
C GLY A 259 -5.13 13.76 -22.18
N LEU A 260 -3.91 13.43 -21.75
CA LEU A 260 -3.36 13.82 -20.45
C LEU A 260 -2.19 14.79 -20.63
N LYS A 261 -1.81 15.50 -19.56
CA LYS A 261 -0.60 16.32 -19.56
C LYS A 261 0.63 15.41 -19.49
N GLU A 262 1.73 15.79 -20.16
CA GLU A 262 3.01 15.08 -20.09
C GLU A 262 3.50 14.90 -18.65
N GLY A 263 3.33 15.92 -17.79
CA GLY A 263 3.66 15.80 -16.37
C GLY A 263 2.90 14.68 -15.66
N THR A 264 1.66 14.39 -16.07
CA THR A 264 0.89 13.25 -15.55
C THR A 264 1.43 11.91 -16.05
N ILE A 265 1.89 11.84 -17.30
CA ILE A 265 2.56 10.64 -17.83
C ILE A 265 3.90 10.41 -17.13
N THR A 266 4.66 11.48 -16.91
CA THR A 266 5.90 11.47 -16.12
C THR A 266 5.65 10.93 -14.71
N ASP A 267 4.63 11.41 -14.03
CA ASP A 267 4.25 10.91 -12.69
C ASP A 267 3.94 9.41 -12.70
N HIS A 268 3.25 8.91 -13.72
CA HIS A 268 2.96 7.48 -13.87
C HIS A 268 4.22 6.65 -14.11
N LEU A 269 5.18 7.13 -14.91
CA LEU A 269 6.44 6.42 -15.15
C LEU A 269 7.29 6.37 -13.88
N ILE A 270 7.37 7.47 -13.12
CA ILE A 270 8.06 7.51 -11.82
C ILE A 270 7.41 6.53 -10.84
N GLU A 271 6.08 6.50 -10.78
CA GLU A 271 5.36 5.54 -9.94
C GLU A 271 5.61 4.09 -10.36
N TRP A 272 5.63 3.80 -11.67
CA TRP A 272 5.96 2.48 -12.18
C TRP A 272 7.39 2.07 -11.76
N ALA A 273 8.36 2.97 -11.90
CA ALA A 273 9.74 2.72 -11.49
C ALA A 273 9.88 2.41 -9.99
N ILE A 274 9.10 3.09 -9.14
CA ILE A 274 9.06 2.81 -7.70
C ILE A 274 8.48 1.41 -7.43
N LEU A 275 7.37 1.07 -8.09
CA LEU A 275 6.58 -0.13 -7.77
C LEU A 275 7.11 -1.43 -8.39
N ASP A 276 7.84 -1.37 -9.51
CA ASP A 276 8.25 -2.54 -10.27
C ASP A 276 9.78 -2.63 -10.33
N ASP A 277 10.34 -3.75 -9.86
CA ASP A 277 11.78 -3.99 -9.89
C ASP A 277 12.29 -4.38 -11.28
N LYS A 278 11.36 -4.68 -12.20
CA LYS A 278 11.61 -4.93 -13.63
C LYS A 278 11.28 -3.71 -14.48
N PHE A 279 11.25 -2.51 -13.90
CA PHE A 279 11.17 -1.27 -14.68
C PHE A 279 12.42 -1.16 -15.59
N PRO A 280 12.26 -0.85 -16.89
CA PRO A 280 13.37 -0.82 -17.84
C PRO A 280 14.11 0.52 -17.72
N PHE A 281 15.05 0.62 -16.76
CA PHE A 281 15.85 1.84 -16.58
C PHE A 281 16.78 2.09 -17.77
N GLU A 282 17.20 1.03 -18.45
CA GLU A 282 18.04 1.02 -19.65
C GLU A 282 17.43 1.80 -20.84
N ASP A 283 16.11 1.96 -20.88
CA ASP A 283 15.42 2.74 -21.91
C ASP A 283 15.58 4.26 -21.70
N PHE A 284 16.17 4.70 -20.58
CA PHE A 284 16.31 6.10 -20.20
C PHE A 284 17.76 6.51 -20.01
N GLN A 285 18.11 7.71 -20.45
CA GLN A 285 19.41 8.31 -20.16
C GLN A 285 19.46 8.74 -18.69
N LEU A 286 20.06 7.95 -17.81
CA LEU A 286 20.22 8.32 -16.39
C LEU A 286 21.41 9.27 -16.18
N LEU A 287 21.37 10.01 -15.07
CA LEU A 287 22.45 10.89 -14.61
C LEU A 287 23.54 10.07 -13.92
N THR A 288 24.81 10.40 -14.16
CA THR A 288 25.99 9.64 -13.71
C THR A 288 26.60 10.12 -12.37
N GLN A 289 26.01 11.13 -11.71
CA GLN A 289 26.50 11.65 -10.42
C GLN A 289 25.81 10.93 -9.26
N GLU A 290 26.26 9.74 -8.91
CA GLU A 290 25.48 8.78 -8.09
C GLU A 290 25.27 9.22 -6.63
N GLU A 291 26.31 9.63 -5.89
CA GLU A 291 26.16 9.81 -4.43
C GLU A 291 25.52 11.16 -4.03
N THR A 292 25.72 12.23 -4.78
CA THR A 292 25.20 13.56 -4.41
C THR A 292 23.77 13.80 -4.90
N LEU A 293 23.31 13.07 -5.93
CA LEU A 293 22.02 13.35 -6.57
C LEU A 293 20.82 13.18 -5.62
N LEU A 294 20.95 12.34 -4.59
CA LEU A 294 19.91 12.13 -3.58
C LEU A 294 19.62 13.41 -2.77
N ASP A 295 20.64 14.25 -2.55
CA ASP A 295 20.56 15.47 -1.75
C ASP A 295 20.25 16.73 -2.59
N TYR A 296 20.50 16.69 -3.91
CA TYR A 296 20.27 17.83 -4.79
C TYR A 296 18.78 18.12 -4.98
N ARG A 297 18.40 19.40 -4.96
CA ARG A 297 17.04 19.81 -5.38
C ARG A 297 17.02 19.94 -6.89
N TYR A 298 15.95 19.43 -7.51
CA TYR A 298 15.75 19.54 -8.96
C TYR A 298 15.92 20.97 -9.50
N LYS A 299 15.46 21.98 -8.75
CA LYS A 299 15.59 23.39 -9.15
C LYS A 299 17.05 23.81 -9.34
N ASP A 300 17.92 23.40 -8.42
CA ASP A 300 19.33 23.77 -8.44
C ASP A 300 20.04 23.06 -9.63
N LEU A 301 19.67 21.80 -9.89
CA LEU A 301 20.22 21.03 -11.01
C LEU A 301 19.86 21.63 -12.38
N VAL A 302 18.62 22.09 -12.56
CA VAL A 302 18.14 22.69 -13.81
C VAL A 302 18.71 24.10 -14.03
N GLU A 303 19.07 24.82 -12.96
CA GLU A 303 19.79 26.10 -13.07
C GLU A 303 21.17 25.92 -13.73
N GLU A 304 21.84 24.80 -13.47
CA GLU A 304 23.14 24.47 -14.05
C GLU A 304 23.03 23.71 -15.38
N ASN A 305 22.01 22.86 -15.53
CA ASN A 305 21.80 21.98 -16.69
C ASN A 305 20.33 22.00 -17.14
N PRO A 306 19.90 22.99 -17.96
CA PRO A 306 18.50 23.18 -18.33
C PRO A 306 17.86 22.03 -19.12
N GLU A 307 18.66 21.20 -19.78
CA GLU A 307 18.21 20.07 -20.59
C GLU A 307 17.77 18.86 -19.75
N ILE A 308 18.12 18.83 -18.45
CA ILE A 308 17.75 17.71 -17.58
C ILE A 308 16.25 17.77 -17.28
N SER A 309 15.53 16.75 -17.75
CA SER A 309 14.10 16.61 -17.47
C SER A 309 13.84 16.12 -16.04
N PHE A 310 12.65 16.44 -15.51
CA PHE A 310 12.22 15.96 -14.20
C PHE A 310 12.12 14.43 -14.14
N LEU A 311 11.70 13.81 -15.25
CA LEU A 311 11.65 12.35 -15.38
C LEU A 311 13.05 11.74 -15.26
N GLN A 312 14.01 12.25 -16.03
CA GLN A 312 15.40 11.81 -15.99
C GLN A 312 15.98 11.91 -14.58
N TYR A 313 15.82 13.07 -13.94
CA TYR A 313 16.28 13.30 -12.57
C TYR A 313 15.68 12.28 -11.58
N ARG A 314 14.37 12.04 -11.61
CA ARG A 314 13.71 11.10 -10.68
C ARG A 314 14.04 9.64 -10.96
N LEU A 315 14.09 9.23 -12.23
CA LEU A 315 14.46 7.85 -12.57
C LEU A 315 15.90 7.56 -12.14
N SER A 316 16.81 8.51 -12.27
CA SER A 316 18.20 8.37 -11.82
C SER A 316 18.26 8.15 -10.30
N GLN A 317 17.56 8.97 -9.52
CA GLN A 317 17.49 8.79 -8.07
C GLN A 317 16.86 7.45 -7.65
N ILE A 318 15.81 7.01 -8.35
CA ILE A 318 15.17 5.72 -8.06
C ILE A 318 16.12 4.56 -8.42
N ALA A 319 16.87 4.65 -9.52
CA ALA A 319 17.85 3.64 -9.91
C ALA A 319 18.94 3.47 -8.82
N ILE A 320 19.49 4.59 -8.32
CA ILE A 320 20.45 4.62 -7.22
C ILE A 320 19.86 3.94 -5.97
N LEU A 321 18.64 4.31 -5.56
CA LEU A 321 17.96 3.69 -4.40
C LEU A 321 17.68 2.20 -4.59
N LYS A 322 17.58 1.72 -5.84
CA LYS A 322 17.41 0.29 -6.17
C LYS A 322 18.73 -0.47 -6.33
N GLY A 323 19.89 0.18 -6.14
CA GLY A 323 21.21 -0.42 -6.35
C GLY A 323 21.44 -0.82 -7.81
N ARG A 324 20.80 -0.12 -8.75
CA ARG A 324 20.98 -0.28 -10.19
C ARG A 324 21.98 0.78 -10.65
N ASP A 325 23.26 0.58 -10.33
CA ASP A 325 24.32 1.42 -10.89
C ASP A 325 24.49 1.05 -12.36
N ASN A 326 24.65 2.07 -13.22
CA ASN A 326 24.89 1.91 -14.65
C ASN A 326 26.33 1.42 -14.87
N HIS A 327 26.56 0.15 -14.55
CA HIS A 327 27.75 -0.58 -14.93
C HIS A 327 27.33 -1.77 -15.80
N GLU A 328 27.03 -1.45 -17.07
CA GLU A 328 27.65 -2.07 -18.24
C GLU A 328 27.43 -1.23 -19.50
#